data_AF-A0A932D5U2-F1
#
_entry.id   AF-A0A932D5U2-F1
#
_cell.length_a   1.000
_cell.length_b   1.000
_cell.length_c   1.000
_cell.angle_alpha   90.00
_cell.angle_beta   90.00
_cell.angle_gamma   90.00
#
_symmetry.space_group_name_H-M   'P 1'
#
loop_
_entity.id
_entity.type
_entity.pdbx_description
1 polymer ?
#
loop_
_entity_poly.entity_id
_entity_poly.type
_entity_poly.pdbx_seq_one_letter_code
_entity_poly.pdbx_strand_id
1 'polypeptide(L)'
;MPPLVDDLSRREFISRLTKLGVVCSASAGPMMFAAADAQLALPDPALTFPGPWAFTLPKGGIILVSDQQLEDLTDPDKEVDLSLSATPNRTTLRKLCEQQRAAGAKTIILAFDEFWSQYRAGQGGQPRALTPDLDEYLRRIVRISETLKAHGLGLELSLLSPLEIGRGYAKKTGESGRWVHYREGWRDPRTGRFRVSLWEQLRWTNNKGTIELARAGVRVFAFRERRVGRTSFYAVNPAEIVELKQPVEIEAAEPDNPRVKERRLTISGSGDTQVGPLNRVLVIVSYAVPEMDYFSPQALPFLEDLVRRYHQASVPLHGLYADEMHIQQDWGYASHHEEGQFALRYLTPHLARRFAELHGAEFADLEKHLVYFCYGQHGFLPNLEARLAAQHVFGDSPEDIQRTFLLRRRYFDLLEKTVVDLFTATNSRPARTRRGRRVRRLISGAPATRPTHRGNTTTRPTFSGRTRSSSLPRRALIIFAGTLFSPAAATTTPRAAGRIATTTRSRSPARPASSTARPTPTLPRGACPPPSSAGIARSKTPSAARPTRRSWRSRAASIATSKCSCSTRCRSSRAKNASARG
;
A
#
# COMPACT_ATOMS: atom_id res chain seq x y z
N MET A 1 -24.43 4.41 -64.31
CA MET A 1 -23.50 3.68 -65.20
C MET A 1 -23.42 4.42 -66.53
N PRO A 2 -22.30 4.37 -67.27
CA PRO A 2 -20.90 4.06 -66.89
C PRO A 2 -19.94 5.20 -67.38
N PRO A 3 -18.61 5.02 -67.50
CA PRO A 3 -17.61 4.32 -66.66
C PRO A 3 -16.83 5.35 -65.78
N LEU A 4 -15.98 5.07 -64.77
CA LEU A 4 -15.02 4.00 -64.38
C LEU A 4 -13.58 4.09 -64.95
N VAL A 5 -12.66 4.39 -64.01
CA VAL A 5 -11.18 4.16 -63.95
C VAL A 5 -10.26 4.94 -64.90
N ASP A 6 -9.47 5.85 -64.30
CA ASP A 6 -8.12 6.20 -64.76
C ASP A 6 -7.11 5.55 -63.80
N ASP A 7 -6.31 4.60 -64.29
CA ASP A 7 -5.21 3.98 -63.53
C ASP A 7 -3.98 4.91 -63.53
N LEU A 8 -3.84 5.71 -62.47
CA LEU A 8 -2.65 6.53 -62.29
C LEU A 8 -1.41 5.64 -62.12
N SER A 9 -0.45 5.79 -63.04
CA SER A 9 0.81 5.05 -62.96
C SER A 9 1.59 5.40 -61.68
N ARG A 10 2.35 4.43 -61.13
CA ARG A 10 3.22 4.67 -59.95
C ARG A 10 4.17 5.87 -60.15
N ARG A 11 4.60 6.14 -61.38
CA ARG A 11 5.45 7.30 -61.72
C ARG A 11 4.69 8.63 -61.60
N GLU A 12 3.44 8.70 -62.05
CA GLU A 12 2.64 9.93 -61.92
C GLU A 12 2.22 10.21 -60.47
N PHE A 13 1.91 9.16 -59.70
CA PHE A 13 1.65 9.30 -58.26
C PHE A 13 2.86 9.91 -57.54
N ILE A 14 4.08 9.40 -57.81
CA ILE A 14 5.32 9.96 -57.24
C ILE A 14 5.59 11.38 -57.73
N SER A 15 5.36 11.68 -59.02
CA SER A 15 5.53 13.02 -59.60
C SER A 15 4.59 14.07 -58.99
N ARG A 16 3.37 13.68 -58.60
CA ARG A 16 2.44 14.56 -57.88
C ARG A 16 2.86 14.77 -56.41
N LEU A 17 3.47 13.78 -55.75
CA LEU A 17 4.03 13.91 -54.40
C LEU A 17 5.23 14.87 -54.34
N THR A 18 6.15 14.83 -55.31
CA THR A 18 7.28 15.79 -55.37
C THR A 18 6.81 17.22 -55.63
N LYS A 19 5.74 17.43 -56.43
CA LYS A 19 5.12 18.76 -56.60
C LYS A 19 4.43 19.30 -55.34
N LEU A 20 4.12 18.44 -54.36
CA LEU A 20 3.55 18.81 -53.05
C LEU A 20 4.62 19.02 -51.97
N GLY A 21 5.91 19.03 -52.32
CA GLY A 21 7.01 19.28 -51.38
C GLY A 21 7.33 18.11 -50.44
N VAL A 22 6.73 16.93 -50.65
CA VAL A 22 7.02 15.72 -49.86
C VAL A 22 8.28 15.06 -50.41
N VAL A 23 9.44 15.43 -49.85
CA VAL A 23 10.73 14.84 -50.19
C VAL A 23 10.86 13.47 -49.53
N CYS A 24 10.50 12.42 -50.26
CA CYS A 24 10.86 11.04 -49.92
C CYS A 24 12.32 10.78 -50.28
N SER A 25 13.24 10.91 -49.32
CA SER A 25 14.66 10.62 -49.52
C SER A 25 14.89 9.12 -49.73
N ALA A 26 15.17 8.73 -50.98
CA ALA A 26 15.63 7.39 -51.33
C ALA A 26 16.91 7.45 -52.17
N SER A 27 17.83 6.52 -51.91
CA SER A 27 19.08 6.23 -52.65
C SER A 27 20.12 7.35 -52.77
N ALA A 28 21.05 7.38 -51.79
CA ALA A 28 22.47 7.63 -52.06
C ALA A 28 23.23 6.29 -52.06
N GLY A 29 24.30 6.20 -52.86
CA GLY A 29 25.00 4.94 -53.19
C GLY A 29 25.93 4.34 -52.11
N PRO A 30 26.63 3.24 -52.45
CA PRO A 30 27.01 2.18 -51.50
C PRO A 30 28.30 2.42 -50.69
N MET A 31 28.63 3.65 -50.30
CA MET A 31 29.80 3.96 -49.44
C MET A 31 29.47 4.40 -47.99
N MET A 32 28.19 4.55 -47.64
CA MET A 32 27.78 4.96 -46.27
C MET A 32 27.27 3.82 -45.38
N PHE A 33 27.02 2.63 -45.92
CA PHE A 33 26.46 1.50 -45.14
C PHE A 33 27.51 0.68 -44.38
N ALA A 34 28.77 0.66 -44.82
CA ALA A 34 29.85 -0.07 -44.13
C ALA A 34 30.23 0.51 -42.75
N ALA A 35 29.82 1.75 -42.44
CA ALA A 35 30.09 2.40 -41.16
C ALA A 35 28.98 2.20 -40.10
N ALA A 36 27.80 1.70 -40.49
CA ALA A 36 26.67 1.50 -39.57
C ALA A 36 26.64 0.07 -38.97
N ASP A 37 27.05 -0.94 -39.75
CA ASP A 37 27.01 -2.35 -39.34
C ASP A 37 28.10 -2.74 -38.30
N ALA A 38 29.07 -1.88 -38.05
CA ALA A 38 30.14 -2.14 -37.08
C ALA A 38 29.73 -1.95 -35.59
N GLN A 39 28.50 -1.51 -35.30
CA GLN A 39 28.09 -1.14 -33.93
C GLN A 39 26.79 -1.80 -33.40
N LEU A 40 26.09 -2.63 -34.18
CA LEU A 40 24.85 -3.29 -33.76
C LEU A 40 24.81 -4.80 -34.05
N ALA A 41 25.72 -5.54 -33.41
CA ALA A 41 25.64 -7.00 -33.27
C ALA A 41 25.83 -7.44 -31.81
N LEU A 42 25.18 -6.75 -30.87
CA LEU A 42 24.78 -7.43 -29.63
C LEU A 42 23.70 -8.45 -30.02
N PRO A 43 23.83 -9.74 -29.66
CA PRO A 43 22.78 -10.70 -29.98
C PRO A 43 21.46 -10.25 -29.37
N ASP A 44 20.35 -10.55 -30.03
CA ASP A 44 19.01 -10.35 -29.47
C ASP A 44 19.02 -10.87 -28.02
N PRO A 45 18.63 -10.04 -27.02
CA PRO A 45 18.58 -10.47 -25.63
C PRO A 45 17.83 -11.79 -25.43
N ALA A 46 16.84 -12.11 -26.28
CA ALA A 46 16.12 -13.38 -26.30
C ALA A 46 17.01 -14.60 -26.64
N LEU A 47 18.03 -14.40 -27.45
CA LEU A 47 19.01 -15.40 -27.90
C LEU A 47 20.26 -15.47 -27.01
N THR A 48 20.54 -14.46 -26.19
CA THR A 48 21.62 -14.54 -25.20
C THR A 48 21.27 -15.53 -24.09
N PHE A 49 22.06 -16.58 -23.88
CA PHE A 49 21.93 -17.38 -22.65
C PHE A 49 22.63 -16.64 -21.49
N PRO A 50 22.00 -16.48 -20.32
CA PRO A 50 20.67 -16.99 -19.98
C PRO A 50 19.50 -16.04 -20.32
N GLY A 51 19.72 -14.74 -20.57
CA GLY A 51 18.71 -13.83 -21.14
C GLY A 51 17.31 -13.99 -20.53
N PRO A 52 16.25 -14.26 -21.33
CA PRO A 52 14.93 -14.56 -20.79
C PRO A 52 14.91 -15.88 -20.02
N TRP A 53 15.61 -16.91 -20.50
CA TRP A 53 15.75 -18.25 -19.88
C TRP A 53 16.38 -18.26 -18.48
N ALA A 54 16.80 -17.11 -17.93
CA ALA A 54 17.34 -17.01 -16.58
C ALA A 54 16.38 -17.48 -15.47
N PHE A 55 15.07 -17.58 -15.74
CA PHE A 55 14.09 -18.17 -14.83
C PHE A 55 14.06 -19.71 -14.83
N THR A 56 14.56 -20.39 -15.87
CA THR A 56 14.60 -21.88 -15.91
C THR A 56 15.85 -22.47 -15.26
N LEU A 57 16.81 -21.62 -14.88
CA LEU A 57 18.01 -22.04 -14.17
C LEU A 57 17.66 -22.57 -12.76
N PRO A 58 18.23 -23.71 -12.34
CA PRO A 58 18.04 -24.22 -10.98
C PRO A 58 18.48 -23.20 -9.92
N LYS A 59 17.61 -22.97 -8.94
CA LYS A 59 17.83 -22.13 -7.77
C LYS A 59 17.33 -22.85 -6.52
N GLY A 60 18.07 -22.69 -5.42
CA GLY A 60 17.53 -23.00 -4.09
C GLY A 60 16.74 -21.82 -3.53
N GLY A 61 15.89 -22.08 -2.54
CA GLY A 61 15.16 -21.04 -1.82
C GLY A 61 15.28 -21.23 -0.30
N ILE A 62 15.56 -20.14 0.40
CA ILE A 62 15.48 -20.02 1.85
C ILE A 62 14.50 -18.88 2.14
N ILE A 63 13.35 -19.24 2.72
CA ILE A 63 12.34 -18.27 3.13
C ILE A 63 12.30 -18.20 4.64
N LEU A 64 12.57 -17.01 5.18
CA LEU A 64 12.61 -16.72 6.61
C LEU A 64 11.29 -16.09 7.08
N VAL A 65 10.85 -16.45 8.28
CA VAL A 65 9.68 -15.85 8.94
C VAL A 65 10.06 -15.03 10.18
N SER A 66 11.31 -15.14 10.67
CA SER A 66 11.78 -14.37 11.82
C SER A 66 13.28 -14.12 11.81
N ASP A 67 13.70 -13.07 12.53
CA ASP A 67 15.11 -12.68 12.66
C ASP A 67 15.96 -13.75 13.34
N GLN A 68 15.37 -14.58 14.21
CA GLN A 68 16.08 -15.71 14.83
C GLN A 68 16.56 -16.72 13.79
N GLN A 69 15.80 -16.95 12.72
CA GLN A 69 16.25 -17.83 11.63
C GLN A 69 17.41 -17.23 10.84
N LEU A 70 17.44 -15.90 10.67
CA LEU A 70 18.58 -15.21 10.04
C LEU A 70 19.84 -15.31 10.90
N GLU A 71 19.70 -15.19 12.22
CA GLU A 71 20.79 -15.39 13.18
C GLU A 71 21.28 -16.84 13.14
N ASP A 72 20.36 -17.81 13.18
CA ASP A 72 20.68 -19.24 13.26
C ASP A 72 21.42 -19.73 12.01
N LEU A 73 21.09 -19.21 10.83
CA LEU A 73 21.82 -19.52 9.59
C LEU A 73 23.26 -18.98 9.54
N THR A 74 23.69 -18.15 10.49
CA THR A 74 25.12 -17.75 10.59
C THR A 74 26.02 -18.86 11.11
N ASP A 75 25.44 -19.87 11.78
CA ASP A 75 26.05 -21.17 12.03
C ASP A 75 25.61 -22.14 10.92
N PRO A 76 26.54 -22.60 10.05
CA PRO A 76 26.17 -23.43 8.91
C PRO A 76 25.67 -24.83 9.27
N ASP A 77 25.89 -25.28 10.50
CA ASP A 77 25.56 -26.60 11.01
C ASP A 77 24.38 -26.60 12.00
N LYS A 78 23.88 -25.41 12.36
CA LYS A 78 22.66 -25.27 13.15
C LYS A 78 21.42 -25.64 12.33
N GLU A 79 20.51 -26.39 12.95
CA GLU A 79 19.24 -26.78 12.33
C GLU A 79 18.24 -25.61 12.36
N VAL A 80 17.62 -25.35 11.21
CA VAL A 80 16.60 -24.30 11.01
C VAL A 80 15.39 -24.90 10.31
N ASP A 81 14.20 -24.49 10.76
CA ASP A 81 12.92 -24.94 10.20
C ASP A 81 12.53 -24.10 8.96
N LEU A 82 12.79 -24.65 7.77
CA LEU A 82 12.52 -24.03 6.48
C LEU A 82 11.25 -24.61 5.82
N SER A 83 10.27 -25.03 6.62
CA SER A 83 9.01 -25.59 6.15
C SER A 83 8.23 -24.60 5.28
N LEU A 84 7.75 -25.09 4.13
CA LEU A 84 6.86 -24.37 3.20
C LEU A 84 5.53 -25.14 2.99
N SER A 85 5.25 -26.12 3.83
CA SER A 85 4.02 -26.92 3.80
C SER A 85 3.81 -27.58 5.16
N ALA A 86 2.73 -28.34 5.31
CA ALA A 86 2.50 -29.15 6.51
C ALA A 86 3.54 -30.28 6.70
N THR A 87 4.37 -30.59 5.69
CA THR A 87 5.51 -31.51 5.82
C THR A 87 6.72 -30.72 6.33
N PRO A 88 7.26 -31.04 7.53
CA PRO A 88 8.38 -30.31 8.09
C PRO A 88 9.65 -30.43 7.24
N ASN A 89 10.34 -29.32 7.03
CA ASN A 89 11.64 -29.26 6.38
C ASN A 89 12.67 -28.63 7.32
N ARG A 90 13.24 -29.44 8.21
CA ARG A 90 14.33 -29.04 9.09
C ARG A 90 15.66 -29.44 8.49
N THR A 91 16.56 -28.48 8.33
CA THR A 91 17.84 -28.67 7.66
C THR A 91 18.87 -27.67 8.17
N THR A 92 20.13 -27.83 7.74
CA THR A 92 21.21 -26.87 8.02
C THR A 92 21.59 -26.13 6.74
N LEU A 93 22.22 -24.96 6.86
CA LEU A 93 22.69 -24.21 5.69
C LEU A 93 23.66 -25.04 4.84
N ARG A 94 24.54 -25.82 5.48
CA ARG A 94 25.48 -26.72 4.79
C ARG A 94 24.77 -27.78 3.95
N LYS A 95 23.84 -28.54 4.55
CA LYS A 95 23.07 -29.58 3.85
C LYS A 95 22.31 -29.01 2.66
N LEU A 96 21.70 -27.83 2.83
CA LEU A 96 21.02 -27.12 1.74
C LEU A 96 22.00 -26.74 0.63
N CYS A 97 23.18 -26.18 0.96
CA CYS A 97 24.19 -25.83 -0.04
C CYS A 97 24.69 -27.06 -0.83
N GLU A 98 24.87 -28.20 -0.18
CA GLU A 98 25.26 -29.47 -0.80
C GLU A 98 24.18 -29.99 -1.76
N GLN A 99 22.93 -30.06 -1.30
CA GLN A 99 21.78 -30.46 -2.13
C GLN A 99 21.62 -29.56 -3.36
N GLN A 100 21.70 -28.24 -3.18
CA GLN A 100 21.51 -27.29 -4.28
C GLN A 100 22.69 -27.33 -5.27
N ARG A 101 23.93 -27.51 -4.79
CA ARG A 101 25.09 -27.77 -5.66
C ARG A 101 24.92 -29.07 -6.46
N ALA A 102 24.43 -30.14 -5.84
CA ALA A 102 24.18 -31.42 -6.50
C ALA A 102 23.06 -31.32 -7.56
N ALA A 103 22.04 -30.49 -7.31
CA ALA A 103 21.00 -30.14 -8.28
C ALA A 103 21.47 -29.15 -9.38
N GLY A 104 22.76 -28.82 -9.44
CA GLY A 104 23.34 -27.92 -10.46
C GLY A 104 23.06 -26.43 -10.23
N ALA A 105 22.40 -26.05 -9.13
CA ALA A 105 22.10 -24.65 -8.84
C ALA A 105 23.38 -23.83 -8.61
N LYS A 106 23.31 -22.54 -8.95
CA LYS A 106 24.37 -21.55 -8.72
C LYS A 106 23.95 -20.41 -7.79
N THR A 107 22.69 -20.37 -7.41
CA THR A 107 22.09 -19.26 -6.67
C THR A 107 21.09 -19.79 -5.65
N ILE A 108 21.13 -19.22 -4.45
CA ILE A 108 20.11 -19.38 -3.43
C ILE A 108 19.33 -18.07 -3.33
N ILE A 109 18.02 -18.11 -3.46
CA ILE A 109 17.13 -17.01 -3.07
C ILE A 109 17.08 -16.99 -1.55
N LEU A 110 17.34 -15.84 -0.93
CA LEU A 110 17.12 -15.61 0.49
C LEU A 110 16.19 -14.41 0.66
N ALA A 111 15.00 -14.68 1.21
CA ALA A 111 13.94 -13.69 1.37
C ALA A 111 13.20 -13.88 2.69
N PHE A 112 12.55 -12.83 3.15
CA PHE A 112 11.53 -12.92 4.19
C PHE A 112 10.14 -12.94 3.58
N ASP A 113 9.31 -13.86 4.09
CA ASP A 113 7.88 -13.95 3.81
C ASP A 113 7.12 -14.57 5.01
N GLU A 114 6.38 -13.73 5.74
CA GLU A 114 5.54 -14.07 6.90
C GLU A 114 4.43 -15.06 6.56
N PHE A 115 4.02 -15.20 5.28
CA PHE A 115 2.95 -16.13 4.88
C PHE A 115 3.26 -17.56 5.32
N TRP A 116 4.53 -17.97 5.31
CA TRP A 116 4.95 -19.32 5.66
C TRP A 116 5.00 -19.58 7.17
N SER A 117 4.76 -18.58 8.02
CA SER A 117 4.73 -18.75 9.48
C SER A 117 3.58 -19.65 9.94
N GLN A 118 2.52 -19.78 9.12
CA GLN A 118 1.43 -20.74 9.32
C GLN A 118 1.90 -22.21 9.39
N TYR A 119 3.05 -22.54 8.78
CA TYR A 119 3.65 -23.88 8.81
C TYR A 119 4.69 -24.05 9.93
N ARG A 120 4.98 -22.98 10.70
CA ARG A 120 6.08 -22.90 11.67
C ARG A 120 5.57 -22.37 13.00
N ALA A 121 4.87 -23.24 13.74
CA ALA A 121 4.22 -22.89 15.00
C ALA A 121 5.16 -22.15 15.97
N GLY A 122 4.73 -20.98 16.45
CA GLY A 122 5.49 -20.13 17.37
C GLY A 122 6.50 -19.17 16.73
N GLN A 123 6.70 -19.21 15.41
CA GLN A 123 7.70 -18.37 14.71
C GLN A 123 7.13 -17.13 14.00
N GLY A 124 5.81 -16.97 13.93
CA GLY A 124 5.15 -15.87 13.23
C GLY A 124 4.69 -14.70 14.11
N GLY A 125 4.34 -13.59 13.46
CA GLY A 125 3.68 -12.44 14.07
C GLY A 125 4.55 -11.57 14.98
N GLN A 126 5.87 -11.75 14.96
CA GLN A 126 6.83 -10.91 15.68
C GLN A 126 7.34 -9.79 14.76
N PRO A 127 7.34 -8.51 15.18
CA PRO A 127 7.92 -7.43 14.40
C PRO A 127 9.41 -7.64 14.17
N ARG A 128 9.85 -7.62 12.90
CA ARG A 128 11.28 -7.74 12.56
C ARG A 128 12.06 -6.53 13.05
N ALA A 129 13.28 -6.78 13.52
CA ALA A 129 14.30 -5.80 13.85
C ALA A 129 15.40 -5.71 12.77
N LEU A 130 15.70 -6.82 12.08
CA LEU A 130 16.76 -6.94 11.07
C LEU A 130 16.19 -6.76 9.64
N THR A 131 16.31 -5.55 9.12
CA THR A 131 15.99 -5.19 7.73
C THR A 131 17.25 -5.11 6.85
N PRO A 132 17.16 -5.37 5.53
CA PRO A 132 18.29 -5.37 4.60
C PRO A 132 19.10 -4.07 4.56
N ASP A 133 18.50 -2.95 4.94
CA ASP A 133 19.13 -1.64 4.95
C ASP A 133 20.05 -1.37 6.16
N LEU A 134 20.01 -2.22 7.19
CA LEU A 134 20.82 -2.14 8.41
C LEU A 134 22.17 -2.86 8.31
N ASP A 135 23.19 -2.33 8.98
CA ASP A 135 24.51 -2.97 9.06
C ASP A 135 24.48 -4.27 9.88
N GLU A 136 23.57 -4.39 10.86
CA GLU A 136 23.36 -5.63 11.64
C GLU A 136 23.01 -6.79 10.72
N TYR A 137 22.03 -6.59 9.83
CA TYR A 137 21.59 -7.57 8.84
C TYR A 137 22.72 -7.89 7.84
N LEU A 138 23.41 -6.87 7.33
CA LEU A 138 24.55 -7.07 6.41
C LEU A 138 25.63 -7.98 7.05
N ARG A 139 25.94 -7.82 8.35
CA ARG A 139 26.89 -8.72 9.04
C ARG A 139 26.43 -10.19 9.03
N ARG A 140 25.13 -10.48 9.19
CA ARG A 140 24.57 -11.84 9.09
C ARG A 140 24.68 -12.38 7.66
N ILE A 141 24.32 -11.56 6.66
CA ILE A 141 24.44 -11.93 5.24
C ILE A 141 25.88 -12.23 4.83
N VAL A 142 26.87 -11.47 5.32
CA VAL A 142 28.28 -11.75 5.06
C VAL A 142 28.66 -13.14 5.58
N ARG A 143 28.27 -13.47 6.81
CA ARG A 143 28.57 -14.80 7.39
C ARG A 143 27.90 -15.94 6.65
N ILE A 144 26.61 -15.81 6.31
CA ILE A 144 25.89 -16.76 5.45
C ILE A 144 26.58 -16.91 4.08
N SER A 145 27.07 -15.80 3.52
CA SER A 145 27.76 -15.77 2.23
C SER A 145 29.10 -16.49 2.22
N GLU A 146 29.82 -16.57 3.35
CA GLU A 146 31.07 -17.33 3.46
C GLU A 146 30.80 -18.82 3.19
N THR A 147 29.76 -19.37 3.82
CA THR A 147 29.30 -20.75 3.58
C THR A 147 28.92 -20.95 2.11
N LEU A 148 28.07 -20.08 1.53
CA LEU A 148 27.63 -20.23 0.14
C LEU A 148 28.81 -20.22 -0.85
N LYS A 149 29.80 -19.33 -0.65
CA LYS A 149 31.01 -19.27 -1.49
C LYS A 149 31.79 -20.59 -1.47
N ALA A 150 31.93 -21.24 -0.31
CA ALA A 150 32.63 -22.52 -0.19
C ALA A 150 31.99 -23.64 -1.03
N HIS A 151 30.68 -23.56 -1.28
CA HIS A 151 29.94 -24.49 -2.16
C HIS A 151 29.78 -23.97 -3.61
N GLY A 152 30.38 -22.83 -3.96
CA GLY A 152 30.30 -22.23 -5.30
C GLY A 152 28.94 -21.60 -5.63
N LEU A 153 28.18 -21.20 -4.60
CA LEU A 153 26.86 -20.59 -4.69
C LEU A 153 26.92 -19.07 -4.46
N GLY A 154 25.99 -18.34 -5.06
CA GLY A 154 25.71 -16.93 -4.76
C GLY A 154 24.29 -16.72 -4.25
N LEU A 155 23.95 -15.45 -3.99
CA LEU A 155 22.68 -15.03 -3.42
C LEU A 155 21.81 -14.24 -4.40
N GLU A 156 20.50 -14.43 -4.30
CA GLU A 156 19.47 -13.54 -4.82
C GLU A 156 18.70 -13.00 -3.61
N LEU A 157 18.87 -11.72 -3.30
CA LEU A 157 18.34 -11.11 -2.06
C LEU A 157 17.18 -10.17 -2.32
N SER A 158 16.22 -10.13 -1.40
CA SER A 158 15.22 -9.05 -1.33
C SER A 158 15.80 -7.76 -0.72
N LEU A 159 16.90 -7.29 -1.31
CA LEU A 159 17.66 -6.13 -0.86
C LEU A 159 17.00 -4.79 -1.22
N LEU A 160 16.29 -4.75 -2.36
CA LEU A 160 15.67 -3.56 -2.92
C LEU A 160 14.15 -3.74 -3.03
N SER A 161 13.52 -3.94 -1.87
CA SER A 161 12.05 -3.95 -1.73
C SER A 161 11.58 -2.72 -0.94
N PRO A 162 10.55 -1.98 -1.42
CA PRO A 162 9.94 -0.88 -0.67
C PRO A 162 9.51 -1.30 0.75
N LEU A 163 9.05 -2.55 0.91
CA LEU A 163 8.54 -3.12 2.16
C LEU A 163 9.64 -3.51 3.16
N GLU A 164 10.91 -3.56 2.74
CA GLU A 164 12.04 -3.92 3.61
C GLU A 164 13.01 -2.76 3.86
N ILE A 165 12.82 -1.60 3.20
CA ILE A 165 13.71 -0.44 3.33
C ILE A 165 13.00 0.69 4.08
N GLY A 166 13.66 1.19 5.13
CA GLY A 166 13.25 2.44 5.76
C GLY A 166 13.79 2.63 7.18
N ARG A 167 14.10 1.56 7.92
CA ARG A 167 14.69 1.67 9.27
C ARG A 167 16.14 2.15 9.24
N GLY A 168 16.96 1.57 8.37
CA GLY A 168 18.32 2.04 8.08
C GLY A 168 18.33 3.38 7.36
N TYR A 169 17.33 3.62 6.49
CA TYR A 169 17.11 4.94 5.87
C TYR A 169 16.91 6.03 6.92
N ALA A 170 15.86 5.92 7.75
CA ALA A 170 15.53 6.90 8.78
C ALA A 170 16.65 7.13 9.80
N LYS A 171 17.39 6.07 10.18
CA LYS A 171 18.60 6.20 11.02
C LYS A 171 19.70 7.03 10.37
N LYS A 172 19.84 7.00 9.04
CA LYS A 172 20.94 7.65 8.31
C LYS A 172 20.57 9.05 7.79
N THR A 173 19.31 9.27 7.42
CA THR A 173 18.82 10.52 6.80
C THR A 173 18.04 11.41 7.75
N GLY A 174 17.47 10.84 8.83
CA GLY A 174 16.48 11.51 9.68
C GLY A 174 15.08 11.60 9.07
N GLU A 175 14.84 10.98 7.92
CA GLU A 175 13.60 11.08 7.13
C GLU A 175 12.88 9.74 7.05
N SER A 176 11.55 9.75 6.91
CA SER A 176 10.75 8.54 6.70
C SER A 176 9.59 8.81 5.75
N GLY A 177 9.03 7.73 5.23
CA GLY A 177 7.69 7.72 4.63
C GLY A 177 6.65 8.18 5.64
N ARG A 178 5.50 8.61 5.12
CA ARG A 178 4.39 9.12 5.92
C ARG A 178 3.09 8.75 5.24
N TRP A 179 2.17 8.17 6.00
CA TRP A 179 0.81 7.91 5.53
C TRP A 179 -0.19 8.80 6.25
N VAL A 180 -1.28 9.11 5.57
CA VAL A 180 -2.41 9.86 6.11
C VAL A 180 -3.71 9.10 5.87
N HIS A 181 -4.55 9.03 6.90
CA HIS A 181 -5.92 8.55 6.84
C HIS A 181 -6.85 9.76 6.94
N TYR A 182 -7.75 9.94 5.98
CA TYR A 182 -8.64 11.09 5.93
C TYR A 182 -10.12 10.68 5.99
N ARG A 183 -10.93 11.47 6.70
CA ARG A 183 -12.38 11.32 6.74
C ARG A 183 -13.07 12.68 6.86
N GLU A 184 -14.11 12.91 6.09
CA GLU A 184 -14.95 14.11 6.23
C GLU A 184 -16.05 13.95 7.29
N GLY A 185 -16.66 15.08 7.67
CA GLY A 185 -17.84 15.08 8.52
C GLY A 185 -18.58 16.41 8.51
N TRP A 186 -19.75 16.39 9.16
CA TRP A 186 -20.54 17.59 9.38
C TRP A 186 -19.87 18.53 10.38
N ARG A 187 -19.98 19.83 10.09
CA ARG A 187 -19.60 20.93 10.98
C ARG A 187 -20.79 21.85 11.14
N ASP A 188 -21.11 22.22 12.37
CA ASP A 188 -22.14 23.20 12.65
C ASP A 188 -21.70 24.58 12.14
N PRO A 189 -22.38 25.19 11.15
CA PRO A 189 -22.01 26.52 10.65
C PRO A 189 -22.34 27.64 11.65
N ARG A 190 -23.10 27.37 12.72
CA ARG A 190 -23.45 28.35 13.77
C ARG A 190 -22.50 28.31 14.96
N THR A 191 -22.19 27.12 15.46
CA THR A 191 -21.30 26.96 16.64
C THR A 191 -19.87 26.59 16.28
N GLY A 192 -19.61 26.18 15.03
CA GLY A 192 -18.33 25.69 14.56
C GLY A 192 -17.97 24.27 15.05
N ARG A 193 -18.82 23.65 15.88
CA ARG A 193 -18.60 22.32 16.47
C ARG A 193 -18.63 21.22 15.42
N PHE A 194 -17.82 20.19 15.62
CA PHE A 194 -17.82 18.99 14.81
C PHE A 194 -17.42 17.76 15.65
N ARG A 195 -17.79 16.58 15.17
CA ARG A 195 -17.33 15.29 15.70
C ARG A 195 -17.23 14.30 14.53
N VAL A 196 -16.04 13.78 14.26
CA VAL A 196 -15.77 12.83 13.18
C VAL A 196 -15.13 11.58 13.78
N SER A 197 -15.51 10.39 13.31
CA SER A 197 -14.97 9.13 13.82
C SER A 197 -14.50 8.23 12.69
N LEU A 198 -13.27 7.73 12.78
CA LEU A 198 -12.60 6.89 11.79
C LEU A 198 -11.89 5.70 12.48
N TRP A 199 -11.35 4.77 11.70
CA TRP A 199 -10.56 3.63 12.17
C TRP A 199 -9.06 3.99 12.19
N GLU A 200 -8.55 4.29 13.39
CA GLU A 200 -7.11 4.50 13.58
C GLU A 200 -6.35 3.19 13.38
N GLN A 201 -5.35 3.23 12.51
CA GLN A 201 -4.52 2.09 12.15
C GLN A 201 -3.35 1.99 13.15
N LEU A 202 -3.24 0.86 13.83
CA LEU A 202 -2.19 0.59 14.84
C LEU A 202 -1.10 -0.33 14.30
N ARG A 203 -1.47 -1.23 13.39
CA ARG A 203 -0.58 -2.31 12.93
C ARG A 203 -0.98 -2.82 11.54
N TRP A 204 0.00 -2.94 10.66
CA TRP A 204 -0.15 -3.57 9.34
C TRP A 204 0.68 -4.85 9.24
N THR A 205 0.25 -5.81 8.43
CA THR A 205 0.97 -7.06 8.15
C THR A 205 1.03 -7.29 6.64
N ASN A 206 2.21 -7.50 6.10
CA ASN A 206 2.39 -7.97 4.73
C ASN A 206 3.39 -9.13 4.70
N ASN A 207 3.79 -9.56 3.50
CA ASN A 207 4.82 -10.60 3.33
C ASN A 207 6.09 -10.28 4.13
N LYS A 208 6.49 -9.03 4.31
CA LYS A 208 7.72 -8.70 5.07
C LYS A 208 7.56 -8.74 6.59
N GLY A 209 6.37 -9.06 7.07
CA GLY A 209 6.03 -9.21 8.48
C GLY A 209 5.11 -8.11 8.98
N THR A 210 5.05 -7.98 10.30
CA THR A 210 4.22 -6.98 10.98
C THR A 210 5.00 -5.70 11.28
N ILE A 211 4.39 -4.55 10.96
CA ILE A 211 4.85 -3.23 11.37
C ILE A 211 3.84 -2.57 12.31
N GLU A 212 4.33 -1.74 13.22
CA GLU A 212 3.52 -0.93 14.12
C GLU A 212 3.50 0.52 13.63
N LEU A 213 2.34 1.17 13.76
CA LEU A 213 2.10 2.53 13.32
C LEU A 213 1.91 3.43 14.54
N ALA A 214 2.60 4.58 14.54
CA ALA A 214 2.41 5.61 15.55
C ALA A 214 1.68 6.80 14.92
N ARG A 215 0.59 7.26 15.54
CA ARG A 215 -0.07 8.52 15.16
C ARG A 215 0.90 9.68 15.38
N ALA A 216 1.35 10.30 14.28
CA ALA A 216 2.27 11.43 14.28
C ALA A 216 1.57 12.77 14.51
N GLY A 217 0.28 12.88 14.18
CA GLY A 217 -0.49 14.10 14.40
C GLY A 217 -1.83 14.10 13.68
N VAL A 218 -2.65 15.11 13.98
CA VAL A 218 -3.97 15.35 13.38
C VAL A 218 -4.02 16.77 12.83
N ARG A 219 -4.56 16.95 11.62
CA ARG A 219 -4.94 18.24 11.05
C ARG A 219 -6.42 18.22 10.67
N VAL A 220 -7.10 19.36 10.80
CA VAL A 220 -8.52 19.50 10.46
C VAL A 220 -8.70 20.72 9.58
N PHE A 221 -9.49 20.58 8.51
CA PHE A 221 -9.81 21.66 7.59
C PHE A 221 -11.32 21.86 7.53
N ALA A 222 -11.79 23.07 7.83
CA ALA A 222 -13.16 23.44 7.56
C ALA A 222 -13.32 23.86 6.08
N PHE A 223 -14.46 23.53 5.48
CA PHE A 223 -14.82 23.96 4.14
C PHE A 223 -16.34 24.08 3.98
N ARG A 224 -16.78 24.61 2.84
CA ARG A 224 -18.19 24.58 2.42
C ARG A 224 -18.31 23.86 1.08
N GLU A 225 -19.44 23.19 0.90
CA GLU A 225 -19.78 22.53 -0.35
C GLU A 225 -21.11 23.04 -0.94
N ARG A 226 -21.25 22.96 -2.27
CA ARG A 226 -22.50 23.21 -3.00
C ARG A 226 -22.75 22.10 -4.01
N ARG A 227 -23.94 21.48 -3.98
CA ARG A 227 -24.31 20.44 -4.94
C ARG A 227 -24.34 20.98 -6.38
N VAL A 228 -23.73 20.24 -7.30
CA VAL A 228 -23.66 20.57 -8.73
C VAL A 228 -24.91 20.04 -9.44
N GLY A 229 -25.91 20.92 -9.58
CA GLY A 229 -27.19 20.59 -10.22
C GLY A 229 -27.86 19.36 -9.61
N ARG A 230 -28.22 18.38 -10.45
CA ARG A 230 -28.83 17.10 -10.03
C ARG A 230 -27.83 15.93 -9.94
N THR A 231 -26.53 16.20 -10.06
CA THR A 231 -25.48 15.16 -10.02
C THR A 231 -25.18 14.67 -8.59
N SER A 232 -24.21 13.77 -8.43
CA SER A 232 -23.60 13.45 -7.13
C SER A 232 -22.33 14.26 -6.84
N PHE A 233 -22.01 15.28 -7.65
CA PHE A 233 -20.87 16.16 -7.41
C PHE A 233 -21.22 17.31 -6.48
N TYR A 234 -20.25 17.68 -5.65
CA TYR A 234 -20.28 18.78 -4.70
C TYR A 234 -19.07 19.68 -4.94
N ALA A 235 -19.34 20.91 -5.37
CA ALA A 235 -18.32 21.93 -5.61
C ALA A 235 -17.77 22.47 -4.30
N VAL A 236 -16.45 22.43 -4.15
CA VAL A 236 -15.67 23.02 -3.06
C VAL A 236 -14.52 23.82 -3.64
N ASN A 237 -14.46 25.11 -3.34
CA ASN A 237 -13.41 26.01 -3.79
C ASN A 237 -12.11 25.78 -2.98
N PRO A 238 -10.95 25.46 -3.60
CA PRO A 238 -9.68 25.25 -2.89
C PRO A 238 -9.22 26.42 -2.04
N ALA A 239 -9.61 27.64 -2.38
CA ALA A 239 -9.28 28.86 -1.64
C ALA A 239 -10.09 29.03 -0.35
N GLU A 240 -11.21 28.31 -0.21
CA GLU A 240 -12.13 28.37 0.94
C GLU A 240 -11.96 27.18 1.91
N ILE A 241 -10.99 26.30 1.64
CA ILE A 241 -10.59 25.24 2.57
C ILE A 241 -9.61 25.84 3.58
N VAL A 242 -10.05 25.98 4.83
CA VAL A 242 -9.33 26.67 5.91
C VAL A 242 -8.93 25.67 6.99
N GLU A 243 -7.65 25.62 7.34
CA GLU A 243 -7.16 24.77 8.43
C GLU A 243 -7.59 25.32 9.80
N LEU A 244 -8.23 24.50 10.61
CA LEU A 244 -8.58 24.83 11.99
C LEU A 244 -7.34 24.71 12.88
N LYS A 245 -6.92 25.83 13.47
CA LYS A 245 -5.74 25.91 14.36
C LYS A 245 -6.07 25.73 15.84
N GLN A 246 -7.35 25.69 16.20
CA GLN A 246 -7.79 25.37 17.55
C GLN A 246 -7.45 23.91 17.90
N PRO A 247 -7.10 23.60 19.17
CA PRO A 247 -6.87 22.22 19.59
C PRO A 247 -8.15 21.38 19.43
N VAL A 248 -7.96 20.10 19.09
CA VAL A 248 -9.04 19.12 18.97
C VAL A 248 -8.99 18.13 20.12
N GLU A 249 -10.15 17.70 20.59
CA GLU A 249 -10.28 16.58 21.51
C GLU A 249 -10.15 15.27 20.72
N ILE A 250 -9.42 14.31 21.27
CA ILE A 250 -9.15 13.03 20.63
C ILE A 250 -9.50 11.90 21.60
N GLU A 251 -10.60 11.21 21.32
CA GLU A 251 -11.07 10.04 22.05
C GLU A 251 -10.68 8.79 21.26
N ALA A 252 -9.83 7.93 21.83
CA ALA A 252 -9.50 6.64 21.25
C ALA A 252 -10.17 5.52 22.05
N ALA A 253 -10.85 4.60 21.38
CA ALA A 253 -11.40 3.42 22.04
C ALA A 253 -10.26 2.48 22.47
N GLU A 254 -10.20 2.10 23.74
CA GLU A 254 -9.23 1.13 24.20
C GLU A 254 -9.53 -0.26 23.60
N PRO A 255 -8.55 -0.95 23.00
CA PRO A 255 -8.76 -2.27 22.43
C PRO A 255 -8.75 -3.34 23.53
N ASP A 256 -9.83 -4.11 23.65
CA ASP A 256 -9.94 -5.24 24.60
C ASP A 256 -8.89 -6.35 24.38
N ASN A 257 -8.18 -6.33 23.25
CA ASN A 257 -7.17 -7.30 22.86
C ASN A 257 -5.96 -6.60 22.23
N PRO A 258 -4.73 -6.77 22.75
CA PRO A 258 -3.52 -6.10 22.21
C PRO A 258 -3.11 -6.60 20.81
N ARG A 259 -3.79 -7.59 20.24
CA ARG A 259 -3.63 -8.02 18.83
C ARG A 259 -4.52 -7.25 17.85
N VAL A 260 -5.36 -6.34 18.32
CA VAL A 260 -6.22 -5.50 17.49
C VAL A 260 -5.36 -4.61 16.58
N LYS A 261 -5.63 -4.68 15.26
CA LYS A 261 -4.90 -3.92 14.25
C LYS A 261 -5.33 -2.46 14.13
N GLU A 262 -6.55 -2.16 14.56
CA GLU A 262 -7.23 -0.90 14.33
C GLU A 262 -8.25 -0.60 15.43
N ARG A 263 -8.41 0.67 15.81
CA ARG A 263 -9.38 1.07 16.84
C ARG A 263 -10.23 2.25 16.41
N ARG A 264 -11.40 2.40 17.00
CA ARG A 264 -12.24 3.57 16.77
C ARG A 264 -11.55 4.80 17.35
N LEU A 265 -11.36 5.81 16.52
CA LEU A 265 -10.84 7.11 16.90
C LEU A 265 -11.89 8.17 16.59
N THR A 266 -12.19 9.01 17.57
CA THR A 266 -13.14 10.11 17.45
C THR A 266 -12.42 11.43 17.72
N ILE A 267 -12.59 12.38 16.81
CA ILE A 267 -11.94 13.69 16.83
C ILE A 267 -13.03 14.76 16.84
N SER A 268 -12.98 15.61 17.86
CA SER A 268 -14.02 16.60 18.16
C SER A 268 -13.44 18.01 18.24
N GLY A 269 -14.23 19.01 17.84
CA GLY A 269 -13.89 20.42 18.00
C GLY A 269 -14.91 21.16 18.86
N SER A 270 -14.43 21.94 19.83
CA SER A 270 -15.24 22.77 20.74
C SER A 270 -16.01 23.89 20.03
N GLY A 271 -15.51 24.36 18.89
CA GLY A 271 -16.20 25.26 17.97
C GLY A 271 -15.42 26.53 17.63
N ASP A 272 -15.21 26.77 16.33
CA ASP A 272 -14.52 27.96 15.82
C ASP A 272 -15.47 28.86 15.00
N THR A 273 -16.01 29.91 15.58
CA THR A 273 -16.90 30.83 14.83
C THR A 273 -16.15 31.81 13.92
N GLN A 274 -14.81 31.91 14.02
CA GLN A 274 -14.02 32.88 13.23
C GLN A 274 -13.88 32.47 11.76
N VAL A 275 -13.90 31.17 11.46
CA VAL A 275 -13.88 30.67 10.06
C VAL A 275 -15.23 30.78 9.35
N GLY A 276 -16.24 31.40 9.98
CA GLY A 276 -17.53 31.70 9.34
C GLY A 276 -18.40 30.47 9.03
N PRO A 277 -19.26 30.54 7.99
CA PRO A 277 -20.36 29.61 7.75
C PRO A 277 -19.94 28.26 7.12
N LEU A 278 -18.67 27.88 7.23
CA LEU A 278 -18.16 26.60 6.72
C LEU A 278 -18.86 25.44 7.45
N ASN A 279 -19.42 24.51 6.68
CA ASN A 279 -20.41 23.52 7.14
C ASN A 279 -19.93 22.06 7.03
N ARG A 280 -18.67 21.86 6.65
CA ARG A 280 -17.97 20.57 6.64
C ARG A 280 -16.62 20.68 7.34
N VAL A 281 -16.11 19.54 7.79
CA VAL A 281 -14.71 19.34 8.14
C VAL A 281 -14.13 18.17 7.35
N LEU A 282 -12.86 18.28 6.98
CA LEU A 282 -11.99 17.15 6.67
C LEU A 282 -11.06 16.93 7.86
N VAL A 283 -11.05 15.73 8.42
CA VAL A 283 -10.10 15.31 9.45
C VAL A 283 -9.05 14.43 8.80
N ILE A 284 -7.78 14.72 9.08
CA ILE A 284 -6.62 13.97 8.58
C ILE A 284 -5.79 13.50 9.78
N VAL A 285 -5.62 12.19 9.91
CA VAL A 285 -4.74 11.54 10.88
C VAL A 285 -3.49 11.08 10.14
N SER A 286 -2.32 11.48 10.61
CA SER A 286 -1.04 11.09 10.01
C SER A 286 -0.31 10.05 10.86
N TYR A 287 0.37 9.12 10.20
CA TYR A 287 1.15 8.05 10.81
C TYR A 287 2.63 8.16 10.45
N ALA A 288 3.48 7.96 11.45
CA ALA A 288 4.86 7.56 11.23
C ALA A 288 4.87 6.07 10.89
N VAL A 289 5.54 5.73 9.79
CA VAL A 289 5.75 4.35 9.32
C VAL A 289 7.25 4.09 9.19
N PRO A 290 7.71 2.82 9.28
CA PRO A 290 9.12 2.48 9.13
C PRO A 290 9.61 2.49 7.67
N GLU A 291 8.76 2.87 6.71
CA GLU A 291 9.05 3.01 5.27
C GLU A 291 9.95 4.24 4.98
N MET A 292 10.66 4.26 3.84
CA MET A 292 11.48 5.41 3.42
C MET A 292 10.68 6.55 2.75
N ASP A 293 11.26 7.75 2.65
CA ASP A 293 10.68 8.82 1.83
C ASP A 293 11.14 8.71 0.36
N TYR A 294 10.30 8.18 -0.53
CA TYR A 294 10.63 8.01 -1.95
C TYR A 294 10.86 9.31 -2.72
N PHE A 295 10.36 10.44 -2.20
CA PHE A 295 10.45 11.75 -2.85
C PHE A 295 11.63 12.58 -2.34
N SER A 296 12.31 12.12 -1.29
CA SER A 296 13.47 12.80 -0.74
C SER A 296 14.65 12.81 -1.73
N PRO A 297 15.42 13.90 -1.82
CA PRO A 297 16.70 13.91 -2.55
C PRO A 297 17.73 12.92 -1.98
N GLN A 298 17.55 12.45 -0.74
CA GLN A 298 18.40 11.43 -0.10
C GLN A 298 18.03 9.99 -0.51
N ALA A 299 16.87 9.77 -1.13
CA ALA A 299 16.36 8.43 -1.48
C ALA A 299 17.31 7.65 -2.40
N LEU A 300 17.62 8.19 -3.59
CA LEU A 300 18.49 7.53 -4.55
C LEU A 300 19.94 7.36 -4.04
N PRO A 301 20.60 8.39 -3.46
CA PRO A 301 21.92 8.23 -2.84
C PRO A 301 21.97 7.15 -1.76
N PHE A 302 20.91 7.00 -0.96
CA PHE A 302 20.83 5.95 0.05
C PHE A 302 20.78 4.55 -0.59
N LEU A 303 19.92 4.35 -1.59
CA LEU A 303 19.78 3.04 -2.26
C LEU A 303 21.04 2.64 -3.04
N GLU A 304 21.70 3.60 -3.69
CA GLU A 304 22.99 3.38 -4.35
C GLU A 304 24.09 2.99 -3.34
N ASP A 305 24.12 3.63 -2.16
CA ASP A 305 25.04 3.29 -1.08
C ASP A 305 24.72 1.93 -0.44
N LEU A 306 23.45 1.57 -0.31
CA LEU A 306 23.02 0.25 0.16
C LEU A 306 23.59 -0.87 -0.71
N VAL A 307 23.41 -0.81 -2.03
CA VAL A 307 23.99 -1.81 -2.95
C VAL A 307 25.52 -1.79 -2.91
N ARG A 308 26.13 -0.60 -2.80
CA ARG A 308 27.58 -0.44 -2.68
C ARG A 308 28.14 -1.14 -1.43
N ARG A 309 27.50 -1.00 -0.26
CA ARG A 309 27.92 -1.66 0.99
C ARG A 309 27.94 -3.18 0.85
N TYR A 310 26.91 -3.78 0.25
CA TYR A 310 26.87 -5.23 0.02
C TYR A 310 27.97 -5.71 -0.94
N HIS A 311 28.25 -4.95 -1.99
CA HIS A 311 29.35 -5.25 -2.91
C HIS A 311 30.73 -5.10 -2.24
N GLN A 312 30.94 -4.05 -1.43
CA GLN A 312 32.18 -3.84 -0.66
C GLN A 312 32.41 -4.95 0.37
N ALA A 313 31.34 -5.39 1.05
CA ALA A 313 31.34 -6.56 1.93
C ALA A 313 31.50 -7.90 1.18
N SER A 314 31.70 -7.87 -0.15
CA SER A 314 31.92 -9.04 -1.01
C SER A 314 30.81 -10.09 -0.93
N VAL A 315 29.56 -9.67 -0.70
CA VAL A 315 28.39 -10.56 -0.78
C VAL A 315 28.24 -11.03 -2.24
N PRO A 316 28.09 -12.34 -2.52
CA PRO A 316 28.07 -12.90 -3.87
C PRO A 316 26.69 -12.71 -4.52
N LEU A 317 26.26 -11.45 -4.69
CA LEU A 317 24.97 -11.11 -5.29
C LEU A 317 24.93 -11.52 -6.76
N HIS A 318 24.18 -12.56 -7.06
CA HIS A 318 23.87 -13.01 -8.42
C HIS A 318 22.64 -12.31 -8.99
N GLY A 319 21.72 -11.85 -8.13
CA GLY A 319 20.54 -11.10 -8.51
C GLY A 319 19.83 -10.45 -7.34
N LEU A 320 18.68 -9.84 -7.64
CA LEU A 320 17.77 -9.26 -6.66
C LEU A 320 16.41 -9.96 -6.77
N TYR A 321 15.87 -10.36 -5.63
CA TYR A 321 14.58 -11.03 -5.51
C TYR A 321 13.50 -10.03 -5.11
N ALA A 322 12.45 -9.92 -5.93
CA ALA A 322 11.35 -9.01 -5.72
C ALA A 322 10.02 -9.76 -5.86
N ASP A 323 9.38 -9.99 -4.71
CA ASP A 323 8.01 -10.47 -4.59
C ASP A 323 7.13 -9.39 -3.96
N GLU A 324 5.87 -9.31 -4.40
CA GLU A 324 4.90 -8.25 -4.12
C GLU A 324 5.53 -6.82 -4.10
N MET A 325 5.88 -6.30 -5.28
CA MET A 325 6.43 -4.93 -5.41
C MET A 325 5.36 -3.85 -5.26
N HIS A 326 5.08 -3.46 -4.03
CA HIS A 326 4.27 -2.29 -3.68
C HIS A 326 4.89 -1.51 -2.51
N ILE A 327 4.50 -0.24 -2.36
CA ILE A 327 4.77 0.56 -1.14
C ILE A 327 4.02 -0.02 0.06
N GLN A 328 4.27 0.47 1.27
CA GLN A 328 3.76 -0.14 2.51
C GLN A 328 2.24 -0.35 2.49
N GLN A 329 1.82 -1.62 2.39
CA GLN A 329 0.43 -2.06 2.34
C GLN A 329 0.20 -3.11 3.45
N ASP A 330 -1.03 -3.24 3.96
CA ASP A 330 -1.48 -4.39 4.76
C ASP A 330 -2.19 -5.39 3.82
N TRP A 331 -2.09 -6.68 4.13
CA TRP A 331 -3.01 -7.67 3.57
C TRP A 331 -4.47 -7.40 3.99
N GLY A 332 -4.68 -6.67 5.08
CA GLY A 332 -5.97 -6.17 5.56
C GLY A 332 -6.63 -5.08 4.70
N TYR A 333 -6.54 -5.10 3.37
CA TYR A 333 -7.00 -4.01 2.47
C TYR A 333 -8.37 -3.40 2.85
N ALA A 334 -9.38 -4.24 3.15
CA ALA A 334 -10.73 -3.78 3.49
C ALA A 334 -10.83 -3.03 4.84
N SER A 335 -9.87 -3.20 5.75
CA SER A 335 -9.79 -2.48 7.03
C SER A 335 -9.44 -0.98 6.86
N HIS A 336 -8.90 -0.62 5.70
CA HIS A 336 -8.50 0.75 5.37
C HIS A 336 -9.62 1.60 4.74
N HIS A 337 -10.88 1.14 4.84
CA HIS A 337 -12.02 1.78 4.19
C HIS A 337 -12.86 2.61 5.17
N GLU A 338 -13.12 3.87 4.83
CA GLU A 338 -14.12 4.72 5.49
C GLU A 338 -15.34 4.87 4.58
N GLU A 339 -16.53 4.57 5.10
CA GLU A 339 -17.79 4.53 4.33
C GLU A 339 -17.70 3.73 3.01
N GLY A 340 -16.89 2.65 3.02
CA GLY A 340 -16.67 1.79 1.86
C GLY A 340 -15.57 2.27 0.90
N GLN A 341 -14.86 3.35 1.19
CA GLN A 341 -13.78 3.90 0.37
C GLN A 341 -12.39 3.76 1.01
N PHE A 342 -11.41 3.22 0.27
CA PHE A 342 -9.99 3.21 0.68
C PHE A 342 -9.45 4.63 0.95
N ALA A 343 -9.17 4.92 2.22
CA ALA A 343 -8.97 6.27 2.75
C ALA A 343 -7.53 6.56 3.24
N LEU A 344 -6.57 5.68 2.96
CA LEU A 344 -5.14 5.88 3.23
C LEU A 344 -4.38 6.44 2.02
N ARG A 345 -3.48 7.41 2.23
CA ARG A 345 -2.59 7.95 1.19
C ARG A 345 -1.16 8.10 1.71
N TYR A 346 -0.19 7.77 0.87
CA TYR A 346 1.22 8.10 1.11
C TYR A 346 1.41 9.59 0.83
N LEU A 347 1.85 10.37 1.81
CA LEU A 347 1.93 11.83 1.72
C LEU A 347 3.03 12.42 2.59
N THR A 348 4.26 12.45 2.05
CA THR A 348 5.41 13.12 2.64
C THR A 348 5.49 14.60 2.23
N PRO A 349 6.18 15.47 3.00
CA PRO A 349 6.45 16.85 2.59
C PRO A 349 7.20 16.96 1.27
N HIS A 350 8.06 15.98 0.94
CA HIS A 350 8.76 15.92 -0.34
C HIS A 350 7.80 15.59 -1.51
N LEU A 351 6.85 14.67 -1.32
CA LEU A 351 5.81 14.40 -2.31
C LEU A 351 4.97 15.66 -2.57
N ALA A 352 4.48 16.32 -1.52
CA ALA A 352 3.68 17.54 -1.64
C ALA A 352 4.43 18.65 -2.40
N ARG A 353 5.70 18.89 -2.05
CA ARG A 353 6.57 19.84 -2.76
C ARG A 353 6.73 19.47 -4.23
N ARG A 354 7.05 18.20 -4.53
CA ARG A 354 7.27 17.73 -5.90
C ARG A 354 6.00 17.80 -6.74
N PHE A 355 4.84 17.54 -6.14
CA PHE A 355 3.54 17.69 -6.78
C PHE A 355 3.26 19.15 -7.13
N ALA A 356 3.52 20.08 -6.21
CA ALA A 356 3.34 21.51 -6.43
C ALA A 356 4.26 22.06 -7.53
N GLU A 357 5.54 21.66 -7.54
CA GLU A 357 6.51 21.99 -8.62
C GLU A 357 6.01 21.58 -10.01
N LEU A 358 5.36 20.42 -10.12
CA LEU A 358 4.93 19.84 -11.41
C LEU A 358 3.55 20.31 -11.85
N HIS A 359 2.67 20.71 -10.93
CA HIS A 359 1.24 20.83 -11.21
C HIS A 359 0.57 22.13 -10.74
N GLY A 360 1.25 22.97 -9.95
CA GLY A 360 0.74 24.26 -9.50
C GLY A 360 1.10 24.56 -8.04
N ALA A 361 1.50 25.80 -7.77
CA ALA A 361 1.87 26.22 -6.42
C ALA A 361 0.70 26.14 -5.42
N GLU A 362 -0.56 26.12 -5.89
CA GLU A 362 -1.73 25.92 -5.04
C GLU A 362 -1.69 24.59 -4.26
N PHE A 363 -0.98 23.58 -4.77
CA PHE A 363 -0.87 22.24 -4.17
C PHE A 363 0.24 22.12 -3.10
N ALA A 364 0.90 23.22 -2.70
CA ALA A 364 1.97 23.18 -1.70
C ALA A 364 1.52 22.57 -0.35
N ASP A 365 0.27 22.80 0.06
CA ASP A 365 -0.41 22.03 1.10
C ASP A 365 -1.34 20.99 0.46
N LEU A 366 -0.77 19.86 0.04
CA LEU A 366 -1.51 18.81 -0.67
C LEU A 366 -2.51 18.08 0.25
N GLU A 367 -2.35 18.15 1.58
CA GLU A 367 -3.27 17.53 2.54
C GLU A 367 -4.69 18.11 2.47
N LYS A 368 -4.84 19.44 2.38
CA LYS A 368 -6.16 20.06 2.27
C LYS A 368 -6.93 19.61 1.02
N HIS A 369 -6.20 19.16 -0.01
CA HIS A 369 -6.77 18.66 -1.25
C HIS A 369 -7.28 17.21 -1.14
N LEU A 370 -7.10 16.52 -0.01
CA LEU A 370 -7.73 15.23 0.25
C LEU A 370 -9.26 15.32 0.39
N VAL A 371 -9.84 16.53 0.53
CA VAL A 371 -11.28 16.77 0.31
C VAL A 371 -11.71 16.19 -1.04
N TYR A 372 -10.94 16.45 -2.11
CA TYR A 372 -11.23 15.97 -3.45
C TYR A 372 -11.02 14.46 -3.63
N PHE A 373 -10.45 13.77 -2.64
CA PHE A 373 -10.37 12.32 -2.60
C PHE A 373 -11.52 11.69 -1.80
N CYS A 374 -12.34 12.45 -1.08
CA CYS A 374 -13.50 11.90 -0.36
C CYS A 374 -14.59 11.43 -1.35
N TYR A 375 -15.05 10.19 -1.16
CA TYR A 375 -16.09 9.54 -1.97
C TYR A 375 -17.12 8.87 -1.04
N GLY A 376 -18.39 9.24 -1.16
CA GLY A 376 -19.50 8.60 -0.45
C GLY A 376 -19.53 8.81 1.07
N GLN A 377 -18.75 9.74 1.60
CA GLN A 377 -18.57 9.93 3.04
C GLN A 377 -19.63 10.83 3.71
N HIS A 378 -20.64 11.31 2.96
CA HIS A 378 -21.81 12.07 3.45
C HIS A 378 -22.76 11.32 4.41
N GLY A 379 -22.31 10.25 5.06
CA GLY A 379 -23.09 9.43 6.00
C GLY A 379 -23.66 10.19 7.21
N PHE A 380 -23.23 11.43 7.43
CA PHE A 380 -23.75 12.37 8.43
C PHE A 380 -25.05 13.09 8.01
N LEU A 381 -25.50 12.97 6.76
CA LEU A 381 -26.75 13.60 6.31
C LEU A 381 -27.98 12.83 6.85
N PRO A 382 -29.04 13.52 7.32
CA PRO A 382 -30.22 12.88 7.90
C PRO A 382 -31.24 12.39 6.85
N ASN A 383 -30.78 12.08 5.63
CA ASN A 383 -31.63 11.77 4.48
C ASN A 383 -31.00 10.70 3.57
N LEU A 384 -31.68 10.31 2.48
CA LEU A 384 -31.17 9.30 1.54
C LEU A 384 -29.92 9.73 0.75
N GLU A 385 -29.55 11.03 0.75
CA GLU A 385 -28.33 11.50 0.09
C GLU A 385 -27.06 10.99 0.80
N ALA A 386 -27.18 10.61 2.09
CA ALA A 386 -26.14 9.94 2.88
C ALA A 386 -25.64 8.61 2.29
N ARG A 387 -26.35 8.04 1.30
CA ARG A 387 -25.97 6.78 0.61
C ARG A 387 -25.60 6.97 -0.85
N LEU A 388 -25.48 8.21 -1.33
CA LEU A 388 -25.06 8.50 -2.69
C LEU A 388 -23.54 8.34 -2.85
N ALA A 389 -23.12 8.03 -4.09
CA ALA A 389 -21.73 8.11 -4.55
C ALA A 389 -21.27 9.57 -4.70
N ALA A 390 -21.39 10.32 -3.61
CA ALA A 390 -21.11 11.73 -3.51
C ALA A 390 -19.60 12.00 -3.65
N GLN A 391 -19.25 13.03 -4.42
CA GLN A 391 -17.86 13.33 -4.76
C GLN A 391 -17.59 14.82 -4.78
N HIS A 392 -16.47 15.20 -4.18
CA HIS A 392 -15.99 16.57 -4.15
C HIS A 392 -15.28 16.93 -5.46
N VAL A 393 -15.57 18.12 -6.00
CA VAL A 393 -14.97 18.71 -7.21
C VAL A 393 -14.62 20.18 -6.99
N PHE A 394 -13.67 20.73 -7.74
CA PHE A 394 -13.20 22.12 -7.57
C PHE A 394 -14.29 23.20 -7.79
N GLY A 395 -15.30 22.90 -8.61
CA GLY A 395 -16.30 23.84 -9.11
C GLY A 395 -17.41 23.12 -9.87
N ASP A 396 -18.41 23.85 -10.36
CA ASP A 396 -19.52 23.33 -11.17
C ASP A 396 -19.30 23.44 -12.68
N SER A 397 -18.17 24.00 -13.13
CA SER A 397 -17.76 23.99 -14.53
C SER A 397 -17.28 22.58 -14.96
N PRO A 398 -17.47 22.20 -16.25
CA PRO A 398 -16.87 20.98 -16.80
C PRO A 398 -15.34 20.94 -16.60
N GLU A 399 -14.68 22.09 -16.71
CA GLU A 399 -13.24 22.27 -16.56
C GLU A 399 -12.78 21.97 -15.13
N ASP A 400 -13.50 22.44 -14.11
CA ASP A 400 -13.18 22.18 -12.71
C ASP A 400 -13.44 20.73 -12.29
N ILE A 401 -14.49 20.12 -12.83
CA ILE A 401 -14.74 18.68 -12.70
C ILE A 401 -13.57 17.90 -13.32
N GLN A 402 -13.16 18.24 -14.55
CA GLN A 402 -12.01 17.61 -15.23
C GLN A 402 -10.71 17.79 -14.44
N ARG A 403 -10.41 19.02 -13.98
CA ARG A 403 -9.24 19.33 -13.14
C ARG A 403 -9.21 18.48 -11.87
N THR A 404 -10.37 18.19 -11.28
CA THR A 404 -10.46 17.32 -10.09
C THR A 404 -10.03 15.88 -10.40
N PHE A 405 -10.50 15.31 -11.51
CA PHE A 405 -10.06 13.96 -11.93
C PHE A 405 -8.57 13.95 -12.33
N LEU A 406 -8.06 15.03 -12.92
CA LEU A 406 -6.64 15.19 -13.20
C LEU A 406 -5.78 15.28 -11.92
N LEU A 407 -6.22 15.99 -10.87
CA LEU A 407 -5.55 15.96 -9.55
C LEU A 407 -5.40 14.53 -9.03
N ARG A 408 -6.51 13.78 -8.99
CA ARG A 408 -6.52 12.39 -8.51
C ARG A 408 -5.57 11.51 -9.30
N ARG A 409 -5.65 11.56 -10.64
CA ARG A 409 -4.79 10.79 -11.53
C ARG A 409 -3.32 11.15 -11.35
N ARG A 410 -2.98 12.45 -11.39
CA ARG A 410 -1.59 12.93 -11.26
C ARG A 410 -0.94 12.47 -9.95
N TYR A 411 -1.70 12.37 -8.86
CA TYR A 411 -1.18 11.86 -7.59
C TYR A 411 -0.72 10.40 -7.72
N PHE A 412 -1.56 9.53 -8.31
CA PHE A 412 -1.21 8.12 -8.50
C PHE A 412 -0.10 7.95 -9.55
N ASP A 413 -0.21 8.61 -10.71
CA ASP A 413 0.79 8.58 -11.78
C ASP A 413 2.17 9.04 -11.26
N LEU A 414 2.23 10.08 -10.40
CA LEU A 414 3.48 10.57 -9.80
C LEU A 414 4.04 9.59 -8.75
N LEU A 415 3.19 9.03 -7.88
CA LEU A 415 3.60 8.10 -6.84
C LEU A 415 4.16 6.81 -7.44
N GLU A 416 3.41 6.17 -8.33
CA GLU A 416 3.83 4.95 -9.02
C GLU A 416 5.13 5.17 -9.78
N LYS A 417 5.19 6.20 -10.63
CA LYS A 417 6.37 6.48 -11.44
C LYS A 417 7.60 6.78 -10.59
N THR A 418 7.47 7.59 -9.53
CA THR A 418 8.64 7.97 -8.70
C THR A 418 9.24 6.74 -8.01
N VAL A 419 8.40 5.84 -7.48
CA VAL A 419 8.87 4.59 -6.87
C VAL A 419 9.51 3.68 -7.91
N VAL A 420 8.85 3.44 -9.05
CA VAL A 420 9.37 2.58 -10.12
C VAL A 420 10.69 3.11 -10.69
N ASP A 421 10.79 4.41 -10.98
CA ASP A 421 12.00 5.05 -11.50
C ASP A 421 13.15 4.98 -10.47
N LEU A 422 12.87 5.22 -9.18
CA LEU A 422 13.88 5.18 -8.10
C LEU A 422 14.53 3.79 -7.97
N PHE A 423 13.71 2.73 -7.90
CA PHE A 423 14.23 1.36 -7.79
C PHE A 423 14.87 0.89 -9.10
N THR A 424 14.33 1.29 -10.27
CA THR A 424 14.93 0.97 -11.58
C THR A 424 16.28 1.68 -11.78
N ALA A 425 16.41 2.94 -11.39
CA ALA A 425 17.65 3.70 -11.45
C ALA A 425 18.74 3.05 -10.59
N THR A 426 18.41 2.70 -9.34
CA THR A 426 19.30 1.96 -8.42
C THR A 426 19.77 0.64 -9.05
N ASN A 427 18.86 -0.11 -9.69
CA ASN A 427 19.18 -1.38 -10.36
C ASN A 427 20.06 -1.22 -11.62
N SER A 428 20.14 -0.01 -12.21
CA SER A 428 20.83 0.23 -13.47
C SER A 428 22.31 0.59 -13.33
N ARG A 429 22.69 1.31 -12.27
CA ARG A 429 24.03 1.92 -12.12
C ARG A 429 25.15 0.97 -11.64
N PRO A 430 24.94 0.05 -10.68
CA PRO A 430 25.97 -0.89 -10.22
C PRO A 430 26.56 -1.75 -11.35
N ALA A 431 25.76 -2.03 -12.39
CA ALA A 431 26.18 -2.81 -13.55
C ALA A 431 27.25 -2.11 -14.44
N ARG A 432 27.56 -0.82 -14.21
CA ARG A 432 28.49 -0.04 -15.04
C ARG A 432 29.85 0.25 -14.39
N THR A 433 30.08 -0.13 -13.12
CA THR A 433 31.33 0.19 -12.42
C THR A 433 31.96 -1.01 -11.69
N ARG A 434 33.02 -1.55 -12.33
CA ARG A 434 33.96 -2.60 -11.89
C ARG A 434 33.41 -4.04 -11.80
N ARG A 435 34.17 -4.94 -12.46
CA ARG A 435 33.98 -6.39 -12.68
C ARG A 435 32.78 -6.74 -13.56
N GLY A 436 33.06 -7.38 -14.70
CA GLY A 436 32.09 -7.72 -15.76
C GLY A 436 31.12 -8.87 -15.42
N ARG A 437 30.39 -8.78 -14.30
CA ARG A 437 29.25 -9.66 -14.00
C ARG A 437 28.02 -8.79 -13.76
N ARG A 438 27.03 -8.87 -14.64
CA ARG A 438 25.73 -8.19 -14.46
C ARG A 438 24.98 -8.86 -13.30
N VAL A 439 24.55 -8.06 -12.32
CA VAL A 439 23.54 -8.47 -11.33
C VAL A 439 22.24 -8.75 -12.09
N ARG A 440 21.63 -9.92 -11.85
CA ARG A 440 20.45 -10.37 -12.58
C ARG A 440 19.17 -9.78 -12.01
N ARG A 441 18.20 -9.55 -12.90
CA ARG A 441 16.85 -9.07 -12.58
C ARG A 441 15.90 -10.25 -12.59
N LEU A 442 15.13 -10.46 -11.52
CA LEU A 442 13.87 -11.18 -11.58
C LEU A 442 12.82 -10.41 -10.77
N ILE A 443 11.69 -10.11 -11.40
CA ILE A 443 10.45 -9.78 -10.73
C ILE A 443 9.58 -11.03 -10.91
N SER A 444 9.16 -11.67 -9.82
CA SER A 444 8.19 -12.77 -9.92
C SER A 444 6.80 -12.18 -10.13
N GLY A 445 6.39 -12.08 -11.40
CA GLY A 445 5.03 -11.71 -11.75
C GLY A 445 4.04 -12.83 -11.42
N ALA A 446 3.44 -12.80 -10.23
CA ALA A 446 2.14 -13.44 -10.05
C ALA A 446 1.12 -12.73 -10.97
N PRO A 447 0.26 -13.46 -11.70
CA PRO A 447 -0.72 -12.84 -12.56
C PRO A 447 -1.77 -12.10 -11.72
N ALA A 448 -1.70 -10.78 -11.70
CA ALA A 448 -2.75 -9.93 -11.18
C ALA A 448 -4.02 -10.14 -12.01
N THR A 449 -4.90 -11.04 -11.55
CA THR A 449 -6.23 -11.22 -12.12
C THR A 449 -7.02 -9.94 -11.87
N ARG A 450 -7.19 -9.14 -12.94
CA ARG A 450 -8.09 -7.98 -12.93
C ARG A 450 -9.44 -8.39 -12.32
N PRO A 451 -9.94 -7.73 -11.27
CA PRO A 451 -11.33 -7.89 -10.85
C PRO A 451 -12.22 -7.29 -11.93
N THR A 452 -12.70 -8.11 -12.85
CA THR A 452 -13.74 -7.72 -13.80
C THR A 452 -15.04 -7.60 -13.03
N HIS A 453 -15.52 -6.37 -12.85
CA HIS A 453 -16.87 -6.12 -12.35
C HIS A 453 -17.91 -6.78 -13.29
N ARG A 454 -18.39 -7.96 -12.91
CA ARG A 454 -19.72 -8.43 -13.30
C ARG A 454 -20.67 -8.13 -12.14
N GLY A 455 -21.64 -7.25 -12.38
CA GLY A 455 -22.66 -6.93 -11.40
C GLY A 455 -23.53 -8.14 -11.10
N ASN A 456 -23.90 -8.30 -9.82
CA ASN A 456 -24.92 -9.27 -9.42
C ASN A 456 -26.28 -8.90 -10.02
N THR A 457 -26.92 -9.86 -10.68
CA THR A 457 -28.38 -9.88 -10.84
C THR A 457 -28.96 -11.15 -10.23
N THR A 458 -29.91 -10.94 -9.32
CA THR A 458 -30.93 -11.91 -8.85
C THR A 458 -30.46 -13.25 -8.24
N THR A 459 -30.60 -13.35 -6.92
CA THR A 459 -31.14 -14.57 -6.27
C THR A 459 -32.22 -14.16 -5.28
N ARG A 460 -33.41 -14.76 -5.39
CA ARG A 460 -34.50 -14.68 -4.41
C ARG A 460 -34.21 -15.64 -3.24
N PRO A 461 -34.74 -15.40 -2.03
CA PRO A 461 -34.62 -16.34 -0.93
C PRO A 461 -35.57 -17.53 -1.10
N THR A 462 -35.12 -18.73 -0.70
CA THR A 462 -35.98 -19.89 -0.47
C THR A 462 -35.69 -20.52 0.90
N PHE A 463 -36.71 -21.17 1.44
CA PHE A 463 -36.84 -21.51 2.86
C PHE A 463 -36.59 -23.01 3.10
N SER A 464 -36.09 -23.35 4.30
CA SER A 464 -36.16 -24.66 5.00
C SER A 464 -35.95 -26.00 4.26
N GLY A 465 -35.03 -26.83 4.77
CA GLY A 465 -35.02 -28.27 4.52
C GLY A 465 -33.99 -29.02 5.37
N ARG A 466 -34.44 -29.93 6.26
CA ARG A 466 -33.58 -30.84 7.03
C ARG A 466 -33.20 -32.06 6.18
N THR A 467 -31.94 -32.48 6.22
CA THR A 467 -31.52 -33.90 6.18
C THR A 467 -30.12 -34.08 6.79
N ARG A 468 -29.88 -35.24 7.41
CA ARG A 468 -28.56 -35.67 7.91
C ARG A 468 -27.84 -36.48 6.82
N SER A 469 -26.50 -36.48 6.76
CA SER A 469 -25.64 -37.69 6.87
C SER A 469 -24.18 -37.50 6.38
N SER A 470 -23.24 -38.09 7.14
CA SER A 470 -22.00 -38.79 6.73
C SER A 470 -20.92 -38.15 5.80
N SER A 471 -19.78 -37.84 6.45
CA SER A 471 -18.43 -38.41 6.20
C SER A 471 -17.57 -38.13 4.95
N LEU A 472 -16.33 -37.72 5.26
CA LEU A 472 -15.03 -37.96 4.59
C LEU A 472 -14.58 -37.07 3.39
N PRO A 473 -13.26 -36.82 3.25
CA PRO A 473 -12.73 -35.66 2.53
C PRO A 473 -12.36 -35.95 1.06
N ARG A 474 -12.52 -34.94 0.20
CA ARG A 474 -12.01 -34.99 -1.18
C ARG A 474 -10.53 -34.61 -1.24
N ARG A 475 -9.71 -35.56 -1.70
CA ARG A 475 -8.33 -35.31 -2.19
C ARG A 475 -8.38 -34.39 -3.41
N ALA A 476 -7.56 -33.35 -3.45
CA ALA A 476 -7.30 -32.58 -4.65
C ALA A 476 -6.05 -33.14 -5.35
N LEU A 477 -6.26 -33.78 -6.50
CA LEU A 477 -5.20 -34.25 -7.39
C LEU A 477 -4.88 -33.12 -8.39
N ILE A 478 -3.65 -32.61 -8.39
CA ILE A 478 -3.19 -31.63 -9.39
C ILE A 478 -2.25 -32.36 -10.36
N ILE A 479 -2.66 -32.44 -11.63
CA ILE A 479 -1.88 -33.03 -12.72
C ILE A 479 -1.21 -31.91 -13.50
N PHE A 480 0.11 -32.00 -13.68
CA PHE A 480 0.85 -31.20 -14.65
C PHE A 480 0.57 -31.73 -16.06
N ALA A 481 0.28 -30.83 -17.01
CA ALA A 481 0.27 -31.14 -18.43
C ALA A 481 0.93 -30.02 -19.22
N GLY A 482 1.84 -30.37 -20.13
CA GLY A 482 2.51 -29.44 -21.01
C GLY A 482 2.47 -29.90 -22.47
N THR A 483 2.78 -28.95 -23.35
CA THR A 483 3.18 -29.09 -24.76
C THR A 483 2.16 -29.52 -25.85
N LEU A 484 2.03 -28.60 -26.83
CA LEU A 484 1.96 -28.81 -28.30
C LEU A 484 0.71 -29.48 -28.92
N PHE A 485 -0.09 -28.71 -29.68
CA PHE A 485 0.01 -28.62 -31.16
C PHE A 485 -0.93 -27.52 -31.72
N SER A 486 -0.80 -27.19 -33.00
CA SER A 486 -1.59 -26.22 -33.77
C SER A 486 -1.65 -26.68 -35.25
N PRO A 487 -2.43 -26.07 -36.15
CA PRO A 487 -3.90 -26.07 -36.22
C PRO A 487 -4.42 -26.72 -37.54
N ALA A 488 -5.73 -26.98 -37.64
CA ALA A 488 -6.39 -27.32 -38.91
C ALA A 488 -7.84 -26.79 -38.95
N ALA A 489 -8.39 -26.60 -40.14
CA ALA A 489 -9.58 -25.78 -40.39
C ALA A 489 -10.78 -26.56 -40.96
N ALA A 490 -11.87 -25.81 -41.17
CA ALA A 490 -12.91 -25.98 -42.20
C ALA A 490 -14.30 -26.55 -41.79
N THR A 491 -15.30 -25.69 -42.03
CA THR A 491 -16.65 -25.98 -42.60
C THR A 491 -17.54 -27.06 -41.99
N THR A 492 -18.69 -26.64 -41.42
CA THR A 492 -19.98 -26.69 -42.18
C THR A 492 -21.11 -25.89 -41.51
N THR A 493 -22.00 -25.37 -42.35
CA THR A 493 -23.27 -24.66 -42.09
C THR A 493 -24.40 -25.37 -42.88
N PRO A 494 -25.68 -24.93 -42.87
CA PRO A 494 -26.56 -24.47 -41.79
C PRO A 494 -27.97 -25.14 -41.85
N ARG A 495 -28.88 -24.82 -40.91
CA ARG A 495 -30.36 -24.71 -41.09
C ARG A 495 -31.02 -24.37 -39.73
N ALA A 496 -32.26 -23.90 -39.62
CA ALA A 496 -33.05 -22.86 -40.33
C ALA A 496 -34.42 -22.76 -39.63
N ALA A 497 -35.08 -21.60 -39.73
CA ALA A 497 -36.44 -21.30 -39.26
C ALA A 497 -36.69 -21.34 -37.72
N GLY A 498 -37.61 -20.54 -37.16
CA GLY A 498 -38.54 -19.61 -37.82
C GLY A 498 -39.16 -18.53 -36.93
N ARG A 499 -40.03 -17.74 -37.56
CA ARG A 499 -40.83 -16.59 -37.06
C ARG A 499 -41.64 -16.95 -35.78
N ILE A 500 -42.09 -16.01 -34.95
CA ILE A 500 -43.22 -15.08 -35.17
C ILE A 500 -43.09 -13.80 -34.31
N ALA A 501 -43.75 -12.71 -34.73
CA ALA A 501 -43.67 -11.36 -34.16
C ALA A 501 -45.01 -10.88 -33.54
N THR A 502 -45.07 -9.60 -33.14
CA THR A 502 -46.27 -8.80 -32.76
C THR A 502 -46.85 -9.08 -31.35
N THR A 503 -47.36 -8.11 -30.55
CA THR A 503 -47.57 -6.65 -30.72
C THR A 503 -47.72 -5.91 -29.37
N THR A 504 -47.44 -4.59 -29.37
CA THR A 504 -47.98 -3.48 -28.51
C THR A 504 -48.97 -3.78 -27.36
N ARG A 505 -48.94 -3.08 -26.20
CA ARG A 505 -49.41 -1.66 -26.08
C ARG A 505 -49.03 -0.98 -24.74
N SER A 506 -49.23 0.34 -24.69
CA SER A 506 -48.92 1.28 -23.60
C SER A 506 -49.96 1.37 -22.48
N ARG A 507 -49.56 1.89 -21.30
CA ARG A 507 -50.20 3.03 -20.59
C ARG A 507 -49.49 3.41 -19.27
N SER A 508 -49.34 4.71 -19.05
CA SER A 508 -49.33 5.37 -17.72
C SER A 508 -50.69 6.10 -17.56
N PRO A 509 -51.10 6.61 -16.37
CA PRO A 509 -50.61 7.93 -15.93
C PRO A 509 -50.65 8.25 -14.39
N ALA A 510 -50.15 9.46 -14.08
CA ALA A 510 -50.63 10.42 -13.04
C ALA A 510 -50.31 10.28 -11.53
N ARG A 511 -49.94 11.45 -10.96
CA ARG A 511 -49.99 11.90 -9.54
C ARG A 511 -51.28 12.74 -9.32
N PRO A 512 -51.64 13.15 -8.08
CA PRO A 512 -51.38 14.55 -7.68
C PRO A 512 -51.14 14.83 -6.15
N ALA A 513 -50.72 16.08 -5.85
CA ALA A 513 -50.93 16.94 -4.64
C ALA A 513 -50.76 16.37 -3.19
N SER A 514 -50.05 16.94 -2.20
CA SER A 514 -49.69 18.31 -1.73
C SER A 514 -50.65 18.96 -0.70
N SER A 515 -50.17 19.25 0.52
CA SER A 515 -50.71 20.30 1.41
C SER A 515 -49.64 20.85 2.37
N THR A 516 -49.88 22.04 2.94
CA THR A 516 -48.95 22.82 3.79
C THR A 516 -49.71 23.47 4.95
N ALA A 517 -49.13 23.54 6.16
CA ALA A 517 -49.59 24.43 7.25
C ALA A 517 -48.58 24.59 8.42
N ARG A 518 -48.52 25.81 8.97
CA ARG A 518 -47.88 26.31 10.22
C ARG A 518 -48.43 27.75 10.44
N PRO A 519 -48.24 28.48 11.58
CA PRO A 519 -47.71 28.12 12.91
C PRO A 519 -48.47 28.78 14.13
N THR A 520 -47.83 28.83 15.31
CA THR A 520 -47.95 29.83 16.43
C THR A 520 -49.20 29.81 17.38
N PRO A 521 -49.20 30.50 18.55
CA PRO A 521 -48.21 30.48 19.67
C PRO A 521 -48.83 30.54 21.11
N THR A 522 -48.06 30.37 22.21
CA THR A 522 -48.00 31.27 23.43
C THR A 522 -47.20 30.70 24.64
N LEU A 523 -46.74 31.61 25.52
CA LEU A 523 -46.05 31.46 26.84
C LEU A 523 -47.05 31.92 27.97
N PRO A 524 -46.76 32.14 29.31
CA PRO A 524 -45.44 32.39 29.97
C PRO A 524 -45.24 32.13 31.52
N ARG A 525 -44.06 32.58 32.04
CA ARG A 525 -43.76 33.29 33.34
C ARG A 525 -43.10 32.60 34.58
N GLY A 526 -42.19 33.39 35.21
CA GLY A 526 -41.31 33.12 36.39
C GLY A 526 -39.80 33.31 36.04
N ALA A 527 -38.88 34.08 36.68
CA ALA A 527 -38.83 35.00 37.84
C ALA A 527 -38.81 34.35 39.26
N CYS A 528 -38.03 34.81 40.28
CA CYS A 528 -36.94 35.81 40.42
C CYS A 528 -35.99 35.46 41.65
N PRO A 529 -35.07 36.29 42.25
CA PRO A 529 -33.71 35.83 42.64
C PRO A 529 -33.34 35.84 44.18
N PRO A 530 -32.23 36.45 44.69
CA PRO A 530 -31.01 35.77 45.18
C PRO A 530 -30.67 36.03 46.67
N PRO A 531 -29.42 35.75 47.15
CA PRO A 531 -28.62 36.84 47.75
C PRO A 531 -27.09 36.86 47.46
N SER A 532 -26.44 37.92 47.95
CA SER A 532 -25.05 38.40 47.79
C SER A 532 -23.98 37.64 48.61
N SER A 533 -22.67 37.65 48.28
CA SER A 533 -21.65 38.68 48.63
C SER A 533 -20.22 38.05 48.54
N ALA A 534 -19.05 38.71 48.62
CA ALA A 534 -18.53 40.06 48.26
C ALA A 534 -16.97 40.08 48.34
N GLY A 535 -16.28 41.12 47.82
CA GLY A 535 -14.81 41.35 47.92
C GLY A 535 -14.07 41.21 46.57
N ILE A 536 -13.37 42.20 45.95
CA ILE A 536 -12.40 43.25 46.39
C ILE A 536 -11.04 42.63 46.80
N ALA A 537 -9.86 42.93 46.22
CA ALA A 537 -9.50 43.69 45.00
C ALA A 537 -8.00 43.50 44.56
N ARG A 538 -7.65 44.05 43.39
CA ARG A 538 -6.34 44.62 42.96
C ARG A 538 -5.08 43.73 42.76
N SER A 539 -4.77 43.52 41.47
CA SER A 539 -3.53 43.90 40.76
C SER A 539 -2.13 43.82 41.43
N LYS A 540 -1.19 43.10 40.78
CA LYS A 540 0.07 43.64 40.21
C LYS A 540 0.94 42.56 39.52
N THR A 541 1.26 42.76 38.24
CA THR A 541 2.50 42.30 37.59
C THR A 541 3.64 43.28 37.95
N PRO A 542 4.95 42.91 37.95
CA PRO A 542 5.65 42.56 36.70
C PRO A 542 6.90 41.62 36.75
N SER A 543 7.33 41.25 35.53
CA SER A 543 8.71 41.03 35.05
C SER A 543 9.59 39.83 35.48
N ALA A 544 9.95 39.04 34.45
CA ALA A 544 11.27 38.49 34.10
C ALA A 544 12.22 37.86 35.16
N ALA A 545 12.57 36.58 34.91
CA ALA A 545 13.97 36.13 34.73
C ALA A 545 14.05 34.71 34.12
N ARG A 546 15.06 34.46 33.27
CA ARG A 546 15.54 33.10 32.94
C ARG A 546 16.33 32.52 34.13
N PRO A 547 16.48 31.19 34.25
CA PRO A 547 17.82 30.67 33.96
C PRO A 547 17.92 29.34 33.18
N THR A 548 19.12 29.24 32.61
CA THR A 548 19.82 28.19 31.86
C THR A 548 19.70 26.70 32.25
N ARG A 549 19.93 25.86 31.23
CA ARG A 549 20.32 24.43 31.26
C ARG A 549 21.34 24.04 32.36
N ARG A 550 21.11 22.90 33.02
CA ARG A 550 22.12 21.93 33.51
C ARG A 550 21.53 20.52 33.39
N SER A 551 22.01 19.67 32.48
CA SER A 551 23.07 18.68 32.70
C SER A 551 22.75 17.65 33.79
N TRP A 552 22.27 16.47 33.41
CA TRP A 552 22.23 15.28 34.27
C TRP A 552 23.04 14.16 33.63
N ARG A 553 24.13 13.77 34.32
CA ARG A 553 24.84 12.50 34.12
C ARG A 553 24.70 11.68 35.39
N SER A 554 24.42 10.39 35.22
CA SER A 554 24.79 9.27 36.09
C SER A 554 24.51 9.37 37.60
N ARG A 555 23.69 8.43 38.10
CA ARG A 555 24.11 7.50 39.17
C ARG A 555 23.37 6.17 39.04
N ALA A 556 24.09 5.09 39.36
CA ALA A 556 23.56 3.73 39.42
C ALA A 556 23.73 3.20 40.85
N ALA A 557 22.73 2.44 41.33
CA ALA A 557 22.78 1.45 42.42
C ALA A 557 21.40 0.74 42.35
N SER A 558 21.26 -0.56 42.09
CA SER A 558 21.72 -1.73 42.88
C SER A 558 21.30 -1.69 44.35
N ILE A 559 20.17 -2.34 44.65
CA ILE A 559 19.89 -2.97 45.94
C ILE A 559 19.35 -4.37 45.64
N ALA A 560 19.86 -5.38 46.35
CA ALA A 560 19.41 -6.76 46.32
C ALA A 560 19.43 -7.37 47.73
N THR A 561 18.77 -8.54 47.90
CA THR A 561 18.63 -9.35 49.14
C THR A 561 17.68 -8.75 50.19
N SER A 562 16.71 -9.46 50.78
CA SER A 562 16.66 -10.84 51.32
C SER A 562 15.22 -11.40 51.24
N LYS A 563 14.98 -12.63 50.75
CA LYS A 563 14.94 -13.90 51.51
C LYS A 563 14.29 -13.83 52.91
N CYS A 564 13.12 -14.45 53.05
CA CYS A 564 12.75 -15.19 54.26
C CYS A 564 11.99 -16.47 53.85
N SER A 565 12.19 -17.55 54.61
CA SER A 565 11.67 -18.89 54.31
C SER A 565 10.97 -19.45 55.53
N CYS A 566 9.81 -20.08 55.36
CA CYS A 566 9.31 -21.02 56.36
C CYS A 566 8.60 -22.21 55.69
N SER A 567 8.77 -23.38 56.28
CA SER A 567 8.37 -24.68 55.73
C SER A 567 7.49 -25.44 56.71
N THR A 568 6.49 -26.19 56.25
CA THR A 568 5.94 -27.32 57.01
C THR A 568 5.45 -28.43 56.07
N ARG A 569 5.54 -29.69 56.53
CA ARG A 569 5.28 -30.93 55.77
C ARG A 569 3.89 -31.52 56.08
N CYS A 570 3.34 -32.25 55.10
CA CYS A 570 2.63 -33.55 55.24
C CYS A 570 2.55 -34.17 53.83
N ARG A 571 3.01 -35.40 53.52
CA ARG A 571 2.49 -36.74 53.84
C ARG A 571 0.96 -36.88 53.64
N SER A 572 0.38 -37.89 52.97
CA SER A 572 0.93 -39.00 52.15
C SER A 572 -0.21 -39.81 51.47
N SER A 573 0.10 -40.50 50.36
CA SER A 573 -0.47 -41.81 49.89
C SER A 573 -1.99 -42.02 49.64
N ARG A 574 -2.35 -42.43 48.41
CA ARG A 574 -3.07 -43.70 48.06
C ARG A 574 -3.13 -43.87 46.52
N ALA A 575 -2.53 -44.94 45.97
CA ALA A 575 -3.17 -46.14 45.37
C ALA A 575 -3.99 -45.84 44.09
N LYS A 576 -3.59 -46.20 42.86
CA LYS A 576 -3.34 -47.53 42.23
C LYS A 576 -4.50 -48.54 42.31
N ASN A 577 -5.15 -48.74 41.16
CA ASN A 577 -5.64 -49.99 40.53
C ASN A 577 -5.91 -49.63 39.05
N ALA A 578 -5.46 -50.35 38.00
CA ALA A 578 -5.72 -51.74 37.60
C ALA A 578 -7.21 -51.96 37.23
N SER A 579 -7.60 -52.58 36.11
CA SER A 579 -6.84 -53.15 34.97
C SER A 579 -7.73 -53.38 33.74
N ALA A 580 -7.11 -53.69 32.60
CA ALA A 580 -7.70 -54.10 31.31
C ALA A 580 -8.86 -55.11 31.36
N ARG A 581 -9.81 -54.99 30.40
CA ARG A 581 -10.03 -55.91 29.25
C ARG A 581 -11.24 -55.48 28.41
N GLY A 582 -11.20 -55.76 27.12
CA GLY A 582 -12.16 -55.36 26.09
C GLY A 582 -11.46 -55.25 24.76
#